data_AF-A0A316H286-F1
#
_entry.id   AF-A0A316H286-F1
#
_cell.length_a   1.000
_cell.length_b   1.000
_cell.length_c   1.000
_cell.angle_alpha   90.00
_cell.angle_beta   90.00
_cell.angle_gamma   90.00
#
_symmetry.space_group_name_H-M   'P 1'
#
loop_
_entity.id
_entity.type
_entity.pdbx_description
1 polymer ?
#
loop_
_entity_poly.entity_id
_entity_poly.type
_entity_poly.pdbx_seq_one_letter_code
_entity_poly.pdbx_strand_id
1 'polypeptide(L)' 'MRDFIVAIGLVLVIEGLVYGGFPSAAKKMAAQAAEIPEAVLRVVGLIAIVIGVGIVWLIRG' A
#
# COMPACT_ATOMS: atom_id res chain seq x y z
N MET A 1 17.47 -10.39 6.56
CA MET A 1 16.56 -10.12 7.70
C MET A 1 16.36 -8.63 8.00
N ARG A 2 17.42 -7.79 7.99
CA ARG A 2 17.27 -6.33 8.24
C ARG A 2 16.31 -5.63 7.27
N ASP A 3 16.34 -6.01 6.00
CA ASP A 3 15.49 -5.41 4.97
C ASP A 3 13.99 -5.58 5.18
N PHE A 4 13.58 -6.74 5.72
CA PHE A 4 12.18 -6.98 6.02
C PHE A 4 11.70 -6.07 7.14
N ILE A 5 12.54 -5.87 8.17
CA ILE A 5 12.27 -4.92 9.26
C ILE A 5 12.19 -3.49 8.72
N VAL A 6 13.09 -3.10 7.79
CA VAL A 6 13.04 -1.79 7.13
C VAL A 6 11.75 -1.65 6.32
N ALA A 7 11.35 -2.65 5.54
CA ALA A 7 10.11 -2.62 4.77
C ALA A 7 8.88 -2.44 5.67
N ILE A 8 8.81 -3.18 6.78
CA ILE A 8 7.75 -2.99 7.80
C ILE A 8 7.79 -1.57 8.35
N GLY A 9 8.96 -1.06 8.73
CA GLY A 9 9.12 0.29 9.25
C GLY A 9 8.63 1.36 8.27
N LEU A 10 8.95 1.22 6.98
CA LEU A 10 8.50 2.14 5.93
C LEU A 10 6.98 2.10 5.75
N VAL A 11 6.37 0.90 5.77
CA VAL A 11 4.90 0.77 5.71
C VAL A 11 4.27 1.52 6.89
N LEU A 12 4.76 1.33 8.12
CA LEU A 12 4.23 2.02 9.29
C LEU A 12 4.37 3.55 9.22
N VAL A 13 5.49 4.05 8.70
CA VAL A 13 5.69 5.49 8.48
C VAL A 13 4.67 6.04 7.47
N ILE A 14 4.46 5.33 6.36
CA ILE A 14 3.51 5.74 5.32
C ILE A 14 2.08 5.73 5.87
N GLU A 15 1.66 4.65 6.53
CA GLU A 15 0.35 4.54 7.17
C GLU A 15 0.14 5.64 8.23
N GLY A 16 1.14 5.89 9.08
CA GLY A 16 1.11 6.95 10.08
C GLY A 16 1.02 8.35 9.47
N LEU A 17 1.67 8.59 8.33
CA LEU A 17 1.58 9.86 7.61
C LEU A 17 0.19 10.06 7.00
N VAL A 18 -0.41 9.02 6.44
CA VAL A 18 -1.75 9.08 5.84
C VAL A 18 -2.81 9.30 6.91
N TYR A 19 -2.83 8.49 7.97
CA TYR A 19 -3.86 8.60 9.01
C TYR A 19 -3.61 9.75 9.99
N GLY A 20 -2.36 9.98 10.39
CA GLY A 20 -1.97 11.00 11.36
C GLY A 20 -1.80 12.38 10.75
N GLY A 21 -1.21 12.48 9.55
CA GLY A 21 -1.00 13.74 8.85
C GLY A 21 -2.22 14.25 8.11
N PHE A 22 -2.99 13.34 7.49
CA PHE A 22 -4.14 13.71 6.64
C PHE A 22 -5.38 12.83 6.91
N PRO A 23 -5.93 12.86 8.13
CA PRO A 23 -7.04 11.98 8.55
C PRO A 23 -8.30 12.12 7.66
N SER A 24 -8.58 13.33 7.16
CA SER A 24 -9.72 13.58 6.27
C SER A 24 -9.53 12.92 4.90
N ALA A 25 -8.31 12.90 4.37
CA ALA A 25 -8.00 12.22 3.12
C ALA A 25 -8.13 10.70 3.29
N ALA A 26 -7.61 10.16 4.39
CA ALA A 26 -7.72 8.74 4.70
C ALA A 26 -9.19 8.27 4.78
N LYS A 27 -10.04 9.02 5.49
CA LYS A 27 -11.48 8.72 5.57
C LYS A 27 -12.16 8.77 4.21
N LYS A 28 -11.81 9.76 3.37
CA LYS A 28 -12.36 9.88 2.00
C LYS A 28 -11.95 8.71 1.13
N MET A 29 -10.68 8.29 1.20
CA MET A 29 -10.17 7.13 0.46
C MET A 29 -10.87 5.84 0.90
N ALA A 30 -11.08 5.65 2.20
CA ALA A 30 -11.80 4.49 2.71
C ALA A 30 -13.27 4.46 2.24
N ALA A 31 -13.95 5.60 2.23
CA ALA A 31 -15.31 5.70 1.71
C ALA A 31 -15.38 5.37 0.21
N GLN A 32 -14.45 5.89 -0.58
CA GLN A 32 -14.35 5.57 -2.00
C GLN A 32 -14.03 4.09 -2.25
N ALA A 33 -13.12 3.50 -1.45
CA ALA A 33 -12.79 2.10 -1.56
C ALA A 33 -13.99 1.18 -1.26
N ALA A 34 -14.89 1.59 -0.35
CA ALA A 34 -16.11 0.85 -0.05
C ALA A 34 -17.14 0.85 -1.20
N GLU A 35 -17.08 1.83 -2.10
CA GLU A 35 -17.94 1.90 -3.29
C GLU A 35 -17.39 1.10 -4.48
N ILE A 36 -16.11 0.73 -4.45
CA ILE A 36 -15.47 -0.04 -5.52
C ILE A 36 -15.88 -1.52 -5.42
N PRO A 37 -16.34 -2.16 -6.52
CA PRO A 37 -16.63 -3.58 -6.51
C PRO A 37 -15.42 -4.43 -6.10
N GLU A 38 -15.63 -5.46 -5.27
CA GLU A 38 -14.53 -6.29 -4.77
C GLU A 38 -13.65 -6.89 -5.87
N ALA A 39 -14.25 -7.26 -7.01
CA ALA A 39 -13.51 -7.82 -8.14
C ALA A 39 -12.47 -6.83 -8.68
N VAL A 40 -12.82 -5.55 -8.77
CA VAL A 40 -11.91 -4.48 -9.22
C VAL A 40 -10.82 -4.27 -8.18
N LEU A 41 -11.17 -4.23 -6.89
CA LEU A 41 -10.21 -4.05 -5.82
C LEU A 41 -9.19 -5.21 -5.77
N ARG A 42 -9.64 -6.45 -5.99
CA ARG A 42 -8.77 -7.63 -6.09
C ARG A 42 -7.80 -7.52 -7.27
N VAL A 43 -8.28 -7.13 -8.45
CA VAL A 43 -7.43 -7.01 -9.65
C VAL A 43 -6.37 -5.92 -9.46
N VAL A 44 -6.77 -4.74 -8.96
CA VAL A 44 -5.84 -3.64 -8.68
C VAL A 44 -4.79 -4.07 -7.64
N GLY A 45 -5.22 -4.74 -6.57
CA GLY A 45 -4.32 -5.27 -5.54
C GLY A 45 -3.31 -6.28 -6.11
N LEU A 46 -3.77 -7.22 -6.96
CA LEU A 46 -2.91 -8.19 -7.63
C LEU A 46 -1.87 -7.50 -8.53
N ILE A 47 -2.28 -6.51 -9.32
CA ILE A 47 -1.37 -5.73 -10.16
C ILE A 47 -0.33 -5.01 -9.30
N ALA A 48 -0.75 -4.38 -8.19
CA ALA A 48 0.14 -3.70 -7.27
C ALA A 48 1.18 -4.64 -6.65
N ILE A 49 0.77 -5.86 -6.27
CA ILE A 49 1.68 -6.89 -5.76
C ILE A 49 2.72 -7.26 -6.82
N VAL A 50 2.28 -7.55 -8.05
CA VAL A 50 3.19 -7.94 -9.14
C VAL A 50 4.21 -6.82 -9.42
N ILE A 51 3.76 -5.57 -9.50
CA ILE A 51 4.65 -4.42 -9.71
C ILE A 51 5.62 -4.27 -8.53
N GLY A 52 5.14 -4.36 -7.28
CA GLY A 52 5.97 -4.24 -6.09
C GLY A 52 7.07 -5.29 -6.04
N VAL A 53 6.73 -6.56 -6.31
CA VAL A 53 7.70 -7.65 -6.41
C VAL A 53 8.69 -7.40 -7.54
N GLY A 54 8.22 -6.95 -8.72
CA GLY A 54 9.08 -6.62 -9.85
C GLY A 54 10.10 -5.52 -9.53
N ILE A 55 9.68 -4.46 -8.85
CA ILE A 55 10.57 -3.37 -8.41
C ILE A 55 11.62 -3.90 -7.43
N VAL A 56 11.20 -4.66 -6.42
CA VAL A 56 12.11 -5.23 -5.42
C VAL A 56 13.13 -6.15 -6.08
N TRP A 57 12.70 -6.98 -7.04
CA TRP A 57 13.57 -7.86 -7.81
C TRP A 57 14.55 -7.08 -8.71
N LEU A 58 14.12 -6.01 -9.39
CA LEU A 58 15.01 -5.21 -10.22
C LEU A 58 16.09 -4.44 -9.43
N ILE A 59 15.78 -4.05 -8.20
CA ILE A 59 16.72 -3.27 -7.36
C ILE A 59 17.69 -4.20 -6.61
N ARG A 60 17.26 -5.44 -6.29
CA ARG A 60 17.99 -6.35 -5.40
C ARG A 60 18.45 -7.67 -6.04
N GLY A 61 17.89 -8.03 -7.18
CA GLY A 61 18.35 -9.13 -8.03
C GLY A 61 19.55 -8.71 -8.86
#